data_AF-A0A538AMB5-F1
#
_entry.id   AF-A0A538AMB5-F1
#
_cell.length_a   1.000
_cell.length_b   1.000
_cell.length_c   1.000
_cell.angle_alpha   90.00
_cell.angle_beta   90.00
_cell.angle_gamma   90.00
#
_symmetry.space_group_name_H-M   'P 1'
#
loop_
_entity.id
_entity.type
_entity.pdbx_description
1 polymer ?
#
loop_
_entity_poly.entity_id
_entity_poly.type
_entity_poly.pdbx_seq_one_letter_code
_entity_poly.pdbx_strand_id
1 'polypeptide(L)'
;MPVATRTKLEAVARDLGSQARVARALGVSPSRVSRWLRTEEPDAENRRKLEGTEFILSRLLGLYQRETAISWLQGINPQLGDRRPIDLLAVGRITDVLQAIDADEAESYA
;
A
#
# COMPACT_ATOMS: atom_id res chain seq x y z
N MET A 1 1.86 9.92 -20.90
CA MET A 1 0.49 9.36 -20.85
C MET A 1 0.19 8.97 -19.41
N PRO A 2 -0.95 9.36 -18.82
CA PRO A 2 -1.34 8.88 -17.49
C PRO A 2 -1.49 7.35 -17.54
N VAL A 3 -0.88 6.64 -16.59
CA VAL A 3 -1.01 5.19 -16.45
C VAL A 3 -2.44 4.85 -16.05
N ALA A 4 -3.06 3.90 -16.75
CA ALA A 4 -4.42 3.47 -16.45
C ALA A 4 -4.52 2.92 -15.02
N THR A 5 -5.61 3.26 -14.31
CA THR A 5 -5.83 2.82 -12.91
C THR A 5 -5.77 1.31 -12.76
N ARG A 6 -6.25 0.54 -13.74
CA ARG A 6 -6.16 -0.92 -13.73
C ARG A 6 -4.71 -1.41 -13.76
N THR A 7 -3.85 -0.80 -14.58
CA THR A 7 -2.42 -1.14 -14.64
C THR A 7 -1.73 -0.90 -13.30
N LYS A 8 -2.05 0.21 -12.62
CA LYS A 8 -1.58 0.48 -11.25
C LYS A 8 -2.05 -0.60 -10.27
N LEU A 9 -3.33 -0.97 -10.34
CA LEU A 9 -3.92 -2.01 -9.49
C LEU A 9 -3.24 -3.37 -9.70
N GLU A 10 -2.94 -3.74 -10.95
CA GLU A 10 -2.22 -4.96 -11.30
C GLU A 10 -0.79 -4.97 -10.76
N ALA A 11 -0.08 -3.84 -10.84
CA ALA A 11 1.26 -3.69 -10.29
C ALA A 11 1.24 -3.87 -8.76
N VAL A 12 0.37 -3.15 -8.05
CA VAL A 12 0.21 -3.26 -6.59
C VAL A 12 -0.19 -4.68 -6.18
N ALA A 13 -1.07 -5.34 -6.94
CA ALA A 13 -1.46 -6.73 -6.67
C ALA A 13 -0.30 -7.71 -6.81
N ARG A 14 0.56 -7.51 -7.81
CA ARG A 14 1.77 -8.30 -8.03
C ARG A 14 2.78 -8.09 -6.92
N ASP A 15 2.99 -6.85 -6.51
CA ASP A 15 4.00 -6.50 -5.51
C ASP A 15 3.61 -6.92 -4.10
N LEU A 16 2.33 -6.78 -3.74
CA LEU A 16 1.79 -7.35 -2.49
C LEU A 16 1.60 -8.88 -2.56
N GLY A 17 1.69 -9.48 -3.74
CA GLY A 17 1.56 -10.92 -3.98
C GLY A 17 0.17 -11.51 -3.67
N SER A 18 -0.86 -10.68 -3.45
CA SER A 18 -2.23 -11.16 -3.19
C SER A 18 -3.28 -10.07 -3.31
N GLN A 19 -4.39 -10.38 -3.99
CA GLN A 19 -5.58 -9.51 -4.03
C GLN A 19 -6.19 -9.28 -2.64
N ALA A 20 -6.05 -10.22 -1.71
CA ALA A 20 -6.54 -10.05 -0.35
C ALA A 20 -5.74 -8.98 0.43
N ARG A 21 -4.42 -8.88 0.17
CA ARG A 21 -3.60 -7.82 0.74
C ARG A 21 -3.91 -6.46 0.12
N VAL A 22 -4.16 -6.42 -1.20
CA VAL A 22 -4.65 -5.20 -1.87
C VAL A 22 -5.97 -4.74 -1.24
N ALA A 23 -6.92 -5.66 -1.06
CA ALA A 23 -8.20 -5.37 -0.45
C ALA A 23 -8.03 -4.77 0.96
N ARG A 24 -7.14 -5.35 1.78
CA ARG A 24 -6.80 -4.79 3.10
C ARG A 24 -6.19 -3.39 3.00
N ALA A 25 -5.17 -3.20 2.14
CA ALA A 25 -4.49 -1.91 1.98
C ALA A 25 -5.43 -0.79 1.49
N LEU A 26 -6.47 -1.12 0.72
CA LEU A 26 -7.45 -0.16 0.23
C LEU A 26 -8.69 -0.04 1.13
N GLY A 27 -8.82 -0.88 2.16
CA GLY A 27 -10.00 -0.91 3.03
C GLY A 27 -11.28 -1.37 2.34
N VAL A 28 -11.18 -2.27 1.36
CA VAL A 28 -12.32 -2.77 0.57
C VAL A 28 -12.42 -4.30 0.61
N SER A 29 -13.50 -4.86 0.07
CA SER A 29 -13.64 -6.31 -0.04
C SER A 29 -12.80 -6.87 -1.21
N PRO A 30 -12.30 -8.12 -1.12
CA PRO A 30 -11.58 -8.78 -2.21
C PRO A 30 -12.41 -8.87 -3.51
N SER A 31 -13.74 -9.04 -3.39
CA SER A 31 -14.65 -9.04 -4.53
C SER A 31 -14.65 -7.71 -5.29
N ARG A 32 -14.46 -6.58 -4.59
CA ARG A 32 -14.38 -5.26 -5.23
C ARG A 32 -13.08 -5.10 -6.01
N VAL A 33 -11.95 -5.58 -5.46
CA VAL A 33 -10.66 -5.64 -6.17
C VAL A 33 -10.77 -6.49 -7.44
N SER A 34 -11.39 -7.67 -7.35
CA SER A 34 -11.62 -8.55 -8.49
C SER A 34 -12.45 -7.89 -9.60
N ARG A 35 -13.49 -7.12 -9.24
CA ARG A 35 -14.30 -6.36 -10.20
C ARG A 35 -13.50 -5.26 -10.88
N TRP A 36 -12.67 -4.51 -10.16
CA TRP A 36 -11.84 -3.45 -10.74
C TRP A 36 -10.78 -3.98 -11.72
N LEU A 37 -10.26 -5.19 -11.46
CA LEU A 37 -9.34 -5.86 -12.38
C LEU A 37 -10.01 -6.34 -13.68
N ARG A 38 -11.34 -6.51 -13.70
CA ARG A 38 -12.04 -7.13 -14.83
C ARG A 38 -13.00 -6.21 -15.56
N THR A 39 -13.93 -5.60 -14.84
CA THR A 39 -15.17 -5.03 -15.40
C THR A 39 -15.46 -3.60 -14.98
N GLU A 40 -14.91 -3.13 -13.86
CA GLU A 40 -15.25 -1.84 -13.27
C GLU A 40 -14.00 -0.96 -13.09
N GLU A 41 -14.19 0.32 -12.82
CA GLU A 41 -13.15 1.23 -12.35
C GLU A 41 -13.39 1.64 -10.91
N PRO A 42 -12.34 1.86 -10.09
CA PRO A 42 -12.50 2.43 -8.76
C PRO A 42 -13.00 3.87 -8.83
N ASP A 43 -13.84 4.26 -7.87
CA ASP A 43 -14.25 5.65 -7.68
C ASP A 43 -13.06 6.56 -7.30
N ALA A 44 -13.30 7.87 -7.25
CA ALA A 44 -12.24 8.86 -6.99
C ALA A 44 -11.58 8.72 -5.60
N GLU A 45 -12.26 8.16 -4.59
CA GLU A 45 -11.65 7.91 -3.28
C GLU A 45 -10.70 6.71 -3.35
N ASN A 46 -11.19 5.59 -3.90
CA ASN A 46 -10.41 4.37 -4.01
C ASN A 46 -9.21 4.52 -4.97
N ARG A 47 -9.34 5.35 -6.02
CA ARG A 47 -8.20 5.73 -6.86
C ARG A 47 -7.11 6.45 -6.07
N ARG A 48 -7.47 7.41 -5.22
CA ARG A 48 -6.49 8.11 -4.37
C ARG A 48 -5.82 7.18 -3.37
N LYS A 49 -6.56 6.25 -2.76
CA LYS A 49 -5.98 5.22 -1.88
C LYS A 49 -5.03 4.29 -2.64
N LEU A 50 -5.38 3.91 -3.87
CA LEU A 50 -4.52 3.09 -4.71
C LEU A 50 -3.21 3.81 -5.06
N GLU A 51 -3.28 5.09 -5.43
CA GLU A 51 -2.09 5.90 -5.73
C GLU A 51 -1.19 6.08 -4.51
N GLY A 52 -1.77 6.34 -3.34
CA GLY A 52 -1.02 6.39 -2.09
C GLY A 52 -0.37 5.05 -1.75
N THR A 53 -1.09 3.95 -1.93
CA THR A 53 -0.57 2.59 -1.69
C THR A 53 0.58 2.24 -2.65
N GLU A 54 0.42 2.55 -3.93
CA GLU A 54 1.44 2.36 -4.97
C GLU A 54 2.72 3.14 -4.63
N PHE A 55 2.57 4.39 -4.20
CA PHE A 55 3.69 5.24 -3.79
C PHE A 55 4.44 4.66 -2.59
N ILE A 56 3.72 4.31 -1.51
CA ILE A 56 4.32 3.71 -0.30
C ILE A 56 5.02 2.40 -0.62
N LEU A 57 4.39 1.53 -1.42
CA LEU A 57 4.98 0.26 -1.78
C LEU A 57 6.24 0.45 -2.63
N SER A 58 6.22 1.40 -3.56
CA SER A 58 7.39 1.76 -4.37
C SER A 58 8.55 2.26 -3.50
N ARG A 59 8.27 3.09 -2.48
CA ARG A 59 9.29 3.55 -1.53
C ARG A 59 9.87 2.40 -0.72
N LEU A 60 9.02 1.53 -0.17
CA LEU A 60 9.47 0.36 0.60
C LEU A 60 10.28 -0.62 -0.24
N LEU A 61 9.89 -0.87 -1.49
CA LEU A 61 10.64 -1.75 -2.40
C LEU A 61 11.98 -1.14 -2.85
N GLY A 62 12.14 0.17 -2.73
CA GLY A 62 13.43 0.84 -2.91
C GLY A 62 14.39 0.65 -1.73
N LEU A 63 13.86 0.35 -0.54
CA LEU A 63 14.63 0.18 0.70
C LEU A 63 14.83 -1.30 1.07
N TYR A 64 13.83 -2.13 0.78
CA TYR A 64 13.74 -3.49 1.25
C TYR A 64 13.44 -4.46 0.10
N GLN A 65 13.87 -5.70 0.26
CA GLN A 65 13.35 -6.80 -0.57
C GLN A 65 11.84 -6.95 -0.37
N ARG A 66 11.15 -7.48 -1.39
CA ARG A 66 9.68 -7.57 -1.41
C ARG A 66 9.10 -8.22 -0.16
N GLU A 67 9.69 -9.33 0.29
CA GLU A 67 9.22 -10.08 1.45
C GLU A 67 9.32 -9.23 2.73
N THR A 68 10.41 -8.49 2.89
CA THR A 68 10.64 -7.58 4.00
C THR A 68 9.69 -6.38 3.94
N ALA A 69 9.47 -5.79 2.76
CA ALA A 69 8.51 -4.70 2.57
C ALA A 69 7.08 -5.13 2.95
N ILE A 70 6.66 -6.33 2.53
CA ILE A 70 5.36 -6.90 2.92
C ILE A 70 5.31 -7.15 4.43
N SER A 71 6.36 -7.72 5.01
CA SER A 71 6.45 -7.95 6.45
C SER A 71 6.32 -6.63 7.23
N TRP A 72 7.01 -5.58 6.79
CA TRP A 72 6.93 -4.24 7.39
C TRP A 72 5.50 -3.69 7.36
N LEU A 73 4.80 -3.79 6.23
CA LEU A 73 3.40 -3.34 6.12
C LEU A 73 2.43 -4.12 7.01
N GLN A 74 2.72 -5.40 7.26
CA GLN A 74 1.87 -6.30 8.05
C GLN A 74 2.25 -6.32 9.53
N GLY A 75 3.47 -5.92 9.87
CA GLY A 75 4.02 -5.89 11.21
C GLY A 75 3.50 -4.71 12.03
N ILE A 76 3.63 -4.83 13.34
CA ILE A 76 3.35 -3.73 14.27
C ILE A 76 4.52 -2.73 14.16
N ASN A 77 4.21 -1.46 13.95
CA ASN A 77 5.21 -0.41 13.88
C ASN A 77 5.08 0.54 15.10
N PRO A 78 6.12 0.64 15.96
CA PRO A 78 6.13 1.52 17.13
C PRO A 78 5.99 3.01 16.79
N GLN A 79 6.59 3.48 15.70
CA GLN A 79 6.48 4.86 15.24
C GLN A 79 5.04 5.23 14.81
N LEU A 80 4.20 4.22 14.53
CA LEU A 80 2.79 4.39 14.19
C LEU A 80 1.85 4.19 15.39
N GLY A 81 2.38 4.14 16.62
CA GLY A 81 1.62 3.88 17.84
C GLY A 81 1.13 2.44 17.92
N ASP A 82 2.02 1.48 17.65
CA ASP A 82 1.78 0.04 17.66
C ASP A 82 0.64 -0.42 16.72
N ARG A 83 0.51 0.27 15.59
CA ARG A 83 -0.44 -0.07 14.53
C ARG A 83 0.28 -0.67 13.33
N ARG A 84 -0.46 -1.46 12.56
CA ARG A 84 0.05 -1.99 11.29
C ARG A 84 -0.06 -0.92 10.20
N PRO A 85 1.01 -0.65 9.45
CA PRO A 85 0.97 0.33 8.37
C PRO A 85 -0.13 0.05 7.33
N ILE A 86 -0.37 -1.23 6.98
CA ILE A 86 -1.42 -1.60 6.01
C ILE A 86 -2.83 -1.19 6.43
N ASP A 87 -3.11 -1.13 7.74
CA ASP A 87 -4.42 -0.71 8.25
C ASP A 87 -4.56 0.82 8.20
N LEU A 88 -3.44 1.57 8.25
CA LEU A 88 -3.43 3.01 8.06
C LEU A 88 -3.62 3.39 6.58
N LEU A 89 -3.05 2.62 5.66
CA LEU A 89 -3.32 2.77 4.23
C LEU A 89 -4.82 2.62 3.92
N ALA A 90 -5.49 1.66 4.58
CA ALA A 90 -6.92 1.38 4.39
C ALA A 90 -7.82 2.60 4.68
N VAL A 91 -7.44 3.39 5.68
CA VAL A 91 -8.14 4.62 6.09
C VAL A 91 -7.55 5.89 5.44
N GLY A 92 -6.65 5.75 4.47
CA GLY A 92 -6.07 6.85 3.71
C GLY A 92 -5.01 7.67 4.46
N ARG A 93 -4.46 7.16 5.57
CA ARG A 93 -3.41 7.81 6.37
C ARG A 93 -2.03 7.57 5.76
N ILE A 94 -1.86 8.00 4.51
CA ILE A 94 -0.63 7.78 3.72
C ILE A 94 0.55 8.54 4.31
N THR A 95 0.34 9.79 4.76
CA THR A 95 1.40 10.65 5.31
C THR A 95 2.00 10.07 6.59
N ASP A 96 1.17 9.51 7.48
CA ASP A 96 1.65 8.83 8.69
C ASP A 96 2.61 7.69 8.33
N VAL A 97 2.24 6.86 7.35
CA VAL A 97 3.06 5.73 6.91
C VAL A 97 4.35 6.20 6.25
N LEU A 98 4.30 7.27 5.46
CA LEU A 98 5.51 7.86 4.87
C LEU A 98 6.48 8.37 5.93
N GLN A 99 5.98 9.08 6.95
CA GLN A 99 6.80 9.59 8.05
C GLN A 99 7.49 8.47 8.83
N ALA A 100 6.82 7.33 9.03
CA ALA A 100 7.45 6.16 9.63
C ALA A 100 8.56 5.56 8.74
N ILE A 101 8.37 5.53 7.43
CA ILE A 101 9.44 5.09 6.51
C ILE A 101 10.65 6.02 6.60
N ASP A 102 10.43 7.34 6.59
CA ASP A 102 11.51 8.31 6.68
C ASP A 102 12.23 8.26 8.04
N ALA A 103 11.51 7.95 9.13
CA ALA A 103 12.10 7.78 10.46
C ALA A 103 12.92 6.48 10.57
N ASP A 104 12.42 5.35 10.06
CA ASP A 104 13.18 4.10 9.98
C ASP A 104 14.47 4.26 9.13
N GLU A 105 14.39 5.01 8.03
CA GLU A 105 15.57 5.31 7.21
C GLU A 105 16.59 6.17 7.99
N ALA A 106 16.13 7.20 8.71
CA ALA A 106 16.99 8.03 9.55
C ALA A 106 17.66 7.25 10.69
N GLU A 107 16.94 6.32 11.34
CA GLU A 107 17.50 5.44 12.37
C GLU A 107 18.54 4.47 11.80
N SER A 108 18.36 3.99 10.57
CA SER A 108 19.32 3.08 9.92
C SER A 108 20.66 3.74 9.57
N TYR A 109 20.74 5.08 9.55
CA TYR A 109 21.96 5.84 9.26
C TYR A 109 22.66 6.41 10.52
N ALA A 110 22.05 6.29 11.70
CA ALA A 110 22.57 6.79 12.97
C ALA A 110 23.44 5.74 13.70
#